data_AF-A0A7Z1HP65-F1
#
_entry.id   AF-A0A7Z1HP65-F1
#
_cell.length_a   1.000
_cell.length_b   1.000
_cell.length_c   1.000
_cell.angle_alpha   90.00
_cell.angle_beta   90.00
_cell.angle_gamma   90.00
#
_symmetry.space_group_name_H-M   'P 1'
#
loop_
_entity.id
_entity.type
_entity.pdbx_description
1 polymer ?
#
loop_
_entity_poly.entity_id
_entity_poly.type
_entity_poly.pdbx_seq_one_letter_code
_entity_poly.pdbx_strand_id
1 'polypeptide(L)'
;MNYSKWLKKTFPNLCDTREQTLQSFIGEANSSSQLFREFIKVLGFLFFVIPFNLFLLASGVQSPLYWVLLLASFLVGSFFSVYCDQLLIKKRLRKVANEIRYK
;
A
#
# COMPACT_ATOMS: atom_id res chain seq x y z
N MET A 1 -8.77 1.97 5.67
CA MET A 1 -9.36 0.63 5.36
C MET A 1 -9.54 -0.12 6.68
N ASN A 2 -10.73 -0.66 6.99
CA ASN A 2 -10.90 -1.47 8.20
C ASN A 2 -10.55 -2.94 7.90
N TYR A 3 -9.32 -3.32 8.22
CA TYR A 3 -8.76 -4.64 7.87
C TYR A 3 -9.46 -5.79 8.59
N SER A 4 -9.93 -5.59 9.83
CA SER A 4 -10.71 -6.59 10.58
C SER A 4 -12.01 -6.96 9.85
N LYS A 5 -12.77 -5.95 9.41
CA LYS A 5 -14.03 -6.14 8.67
C LYS A 5 -13.79 -6.83 7.32
N TRP A 6 -12.69 -6.50 6.63
CA TRP A 6 -12.29 -7.18 5.40
C TRP A 6 -11.89 -8.64 5.64
N LEU A 7 -11.18 -8.92 6.73
CA LEU A 7 -10.76 -10.28 7.08
C LEU A 7 -11.96 -11.18 7.37
N LYS A 8 -12.88 -10.74 8.24
CA LYS A 8 -14.10 -11.48 8.60
C LYS A 8 -15.00 -11.76 7.38
N LYS A 9 -15.05 -10.81 6.43
CA LYS A 9 -15.79 -10.99 5.17
C LYS A 9 -15.10 -11.97 4.21
N THR A 10 -13.77 -12.00 4.20
CA THR A 10 -12.98 -12.84 3.27
C THR A 10 -12.79 -14.27 3.79
N PHE A 11 -12.73 -14.42 5.12
CA PHE A 11 -12.51 -15.69 5.81
C PHE A 11 -13.57 -15.85 6.90
N PRO A 12 -14.73 -16.45 6.60
CA PRO A 12 -15.81 -16.61 7.58
C PRO A 12 -15.41 -17.45 8.80
N ASN A 13 -14.42 -18.34 8.67
CA ASN A 13 -13.89 -19.12 9.79
C ASN A 13 -13.18 -18.28 10.87
N LEU A 14 -12.76 -17.05 10.55
CA LEU A 14 -12.16 -16.11 11.52
C LEU A 14 -13.21 -15.31 12.30
N CYS A 15 -14.51 -15.53 12.04
CA CYS A 15 -15.59 -14.83 12.74
C CYS A 15 -15.63 -15.18 14.24
N ASP A 16 -15.22 -16.40 14.58
CA ASP A 16 -15.15 -16.92 15.96
C ASP A 16 -13.87 -16.52 16.70
N THR A 17 -12.88 -15.96 15.99
CA THR A 17 -11.61 -15.55 16.61
C THR A 17 -11.79 -14.23 17.36
N ARG A 18 -11.33 -14.19 18.62
CA ARG A 18 -11.39 -12.99 19.48
C ARG A 18 -10.81 -11.77 18.74
N GLU A 19 -11.56 -10.66 18.75
CA GLU A 19 -11.17 -9.44 18.03
C GLU A 19 -9.81 -8.89 18.48
N GLN A 20 -9.45 -9.08 19.76
CA GLN A 20 -8.14 -8.72 20.30
C GLN A 20 -6.98 -9.47 19.62
N THR A 21 -7.15 -10.78 19.38
CA THR A 21 -6.15 -11.59 18.70
C THR A 21 -6.01 -11.14 17.24
N LEU A 22 -7.14 -10.82 16.59
CA LEU A 22 -7.16 -10.29 15.22
C LEU A 22 -6.46 -8.93 15.12
N GLN A 23 -6.70 -8.03 16.07
CA GLN A 23 -6.06 -6.71 16.15
C GLN A 23 -4.55 -6.83 16.40
N SER A 24 -4.13 -7.77 17.26
CA SER A 24 -2.70 -8.05 17.49
C SER A 24 -2.01 -8.49 16.20
N PHE A 25 -2.61 -9.42 15.45
CA PHE A 25 -2.06 -9.87 14.17
C PHE A 25 -2.04 -8.76 13.11
N ILE A 26 -3.05 -7.90 13.06
CA ILE A 26 -3.06 -6.73 12.19
C ILE A 26 -1.93 -5.77 12.59
N GLY A 27 -1.77 -5.50 13.89
CA GLY A 27 -0.71 -4.63 14.41
C GLY A 27 0.69 -5.14 14.07
N GLU A 28 0.92 -6.45 14.27
CA GLU A 28 2.19 -7.09 13.98
C GLU A 28 2.47 -7.15 12.48
N ALA A 29 1.47 -7.47 11.65
CA ALA A 29 1.60 -7.41 10.20
C ALA A 29 1.90 -5.98 9.69
N ASN A 30 1.36 -4.95 10.36
CA ASN A 30 1.57 -3.56 10.01
C ASN A 30 2.97 -3.07 10.41
N SER A 31 3.45 -3.39 11.61
CA SER A 31 4.81 -2.99 12.03
C SER A 31 5.89 -3.70 11.21
N SER A 32 5.72 -4.99 10.98
CA SER A 32 6.67 -5.81 10.24
C SER A 32 6.70 -5.54 8.73
N SER A 33 5.70 -4.84 8.19
CA SER A 33 5.68 -4.38 6.80
C SER A 33 6.09 -2.91 6.65
N GLN A 34 6.26 -2.17 7.75
CA GLN A 34 6.53 -0.72 7.73
C GLN A 34 7.79 -0.36 6.95
N LEU A 35 8.91 -1.05 7.20
CA LEU A 35 10.16 -0.83 6.45
C LEU A 35 10.00 -1.09 4.96
N PHE A 36 9.27 -2.14 4.59
CA PHE A 36 9.03 -2.48 3.19
C PHE A 36 8.07 -1.47 2.51
N ARG A 37 7.09 -0.94 3.24
CA ARG A 37 6.23 0.16 2.77
C ARG A 37 7.04 1.42 2.49
N GLU A 38 7.93 1.79 3.41
CA GLU A 38 8.82 2.94 3.22
C GLU A 38 9.77 2.71 2.04
N PHE A 39 10.31 1.50 1.90
CA PHE A 39 11.16 1.15 0.76
C PHE A 39 10.43 1.28 -0.58
N ILE A 40 9.19 0.80 -0.69
CA ILE A 40 8.35 0.98 -1.90
C ILE A 40 8.00 2.44 -2.13
N LYS A 41 7.73 3.22 -1.08
CA LYS A 41 7.47 4.67 -1.22
C LYS A 41 8.67 5.39 -1.82
N VAL A 42 9.86 5.11 -1.28
CA VAL A 42 11.11 5.71 -1.77
C VAL A 42 11.41 5.25 -3.19
N LEU A 43 11.22 3.95 -3.51
CA LEU A 43 11.37 3.46 -4.88
C LEU A 43 10.38 4.10 -5.84
N GLY A 44 9.11 4.20 -5.47
CA GLY A 44 8.08 4.85 -6.30
C GLY A 44 8.41 6.32 -6.55
N PHE A 45 8.89 7.03 -5.53
CA PHE A 45 9.37 8.40 -5.70
C PHE A 45 10.59 8.47 -6.63
N LEU A 46 11.60 7.63 -6.39
CA LEU A 46 12.85 7.64 -7.15
C LEU A 46 12.66 7.25 -8.62
N PHE A 47 11.89 6.19 -8.89
CA PHE A 47 11.69 5.62 -10.23
C PHE A 47 10.54 6.25 -11.01
N PHE A 48 9.62 6.96 -10.35
CA PHE A 48 8.51 7.60 -11.04
C PHE A 48 8.68 9.12 -11.09
N VAL A 49 9.02 9.78 -9.97
CA VAL A 49 9.09 11.25 -9.92
C VAL A 49 10.34 11.78 -10.63
N ILE A 50 11.51 11.19 -10.41
CA ILE A 50 12.77 11.69 -11.02
C ILE A 50 12.77 11.57 -12.56
N PRO A 51 12.56 10.38 -13.16
CA PRO A 51 12.57 10.25 -14.61
C PRO A 51 11.40 10.98 -15.29
N PHE A 52 10.23 11.06 -14.64
CA PHE A 52 9.10 11.83 -15.18
C PHE A 52 9.36 13.33 -15.16
N ASN A 53 10.01 13.84 -14.11
CA ASN A 53 10.39 15.26 -14.03
C ASN A 53 11.51 15.60 -15.03
N LEU A 54 12.49 14.72 -15.22
CA LEU A 54 13.50 14.85 -16.29
C LEU A 54 12.86 14.83 -17.68
N PHE A 55 11.88 13.96 -17.91
CA PHE A 55 11.13 13.90 -19.17
C PHE A 55 10.32 15.19 -19.42
N LEU A 56 9.65 15.71 -18.39
CA LEU A 56 8.93 16.99 -18.45
C LEU A 56 9.86 18.16 -18.75
N LEU A 57 11.05 18.18 -18.14
CA LEU A 57 12.07 19.21 -18.38
C LEU A 57 12.60 19.15 -19.83
N ALA A 58 12.85 17.95 -20.34
CA ALA A 58 13.36 17.73 -21.69
C ALA A 58 12.31 17.96 -22.80
N SER A 59 11.02 17.80 -22.50
CA SER A 59 9.93 17.92 -23.47
C SER A 59 9.46 19.36 -23.74
N GLY A 60 9.97 20.36 -23.00
CA GLY A 60 9.70 21.77 -23.26
C GLY A 60 8.23 22.19 -23.05
N VAL A 61 7.48 21.46 -22.23
CA VAL A 61 6.05 21.69 -21.98
C VAL A 61 5.81 23.06 -21.34
N GLN A 62 4.89 23.86 -21.92
CA GLN A 62 4.58 25.22 -21.47
C GLN A 62 3.80 25.29 -20.14
N SER A 63 3.84 26.49 -19.54
CA SER A 63 3.63 26.79 -18.12
C SER A 63 2.25 26.56 -17.49
N PRO A 64 1.16 26.10 -18.17
CA PRO A 64 0.04 25.54 -17.42
C PRO A 64 0.05 24.00 -17.39
N LEU A 65 0.39 23.36 -18.50
CA LEU A 65 0.37 21.89 -18.62
C LEU A 65 1.47 21.23 -17.78
N TYR A 66 2.63 21.87 -17.65
CA TYR A 66 3.73 21.39 -16.81
C TYR A 66 3.28 21.15 -15.36
N TRP A 67 2.61 22.13 -14.74
CA TRP A 67 2.15 22.03 -13.35
C TRP A 67 1.06 20.99 -13.16
N VAL A 68 0.15 20.86 -14.13
CA VAL A 68 -0.91 19.85 -14.09
C VAL A 68 -0.32 18.44 -14.19
N LEU A 69 0.62 18.20 -15.10
CA LEU A 69 1.30 16.90 -15.19
C LEU A 69 2.14 16.60 -13.95
N LEU A 70 2.79 17.60 -13.37
CA LEU A 70 3.57 17.44 -12.14
C LEU A 70 2.66 17.03 -10.96
N LEU A 71 1.54 17.72 -10.76
CA LEU A 71 0.52 17.36 -9.77
C LEU A 71 -0.06 15.96 -10.01
N ALA A 72 -0.39 15.63 -11.26
CA ALA A 72 -0.93 14.33 -11.63
C ALA A 72 0.07 13.19 -11.32
N SER A 73 1.36 13.38 -11.62
CA SER A 73 2.38 12.38 -11.30
C SER A 73 2.53 12.12 -9.80
N PHE A 74 2.42 13.19 -8.99
CA PHE A 74 2.47 13.09 -7.54
C PHE A 74 1.25 12.36 -6.99
N LEU A 75 0.05 12.64 -7.53
CA LEU A 75 -1.19 11.95 -7.19
C LEU A 75 -1.11 10.46 -7.54
N VAL A 76 -0.66 10.12 -8.76
CA VAL A 76 -0.51 8.72 -9.21
C VAL A 76 0.51 7.99 -8.34
N GLY A 77 1.66 8.60 -8.04
CA GLY A 77 2.69 8.01 -7.18
C GLY A 77 2.18 7.74 -5.77
N SER A 78 1.45 8.71 -5.19
CA SER A 78 0.82 8.56 -3.86
C SER A 78 -0.23 7.46 -3.86
N PHE A 79 -1.08 7.40 -4.89
CA PHE A 79 -2.12 6.38 -5.01
C PHE A 79 -1.52 4.99 -5.17
N PHE A 80 -0.47 4.86 -5.98
CA PHE A 80 0.25 3.60 -6.18
C PHE A 80 0.91 3.12 -4.89
N SER A 81 1.51 4.04 -4.11
CA SER A 81 2.06 3.71 -2.79
C SER A 81 0.97 3.19 -1.84
N VAL A 82 -0.17 3.88 -1.75
CA VAL A 82 -1.29 3.45 -0.90
C VAL A 82 -1.84 2.09 -1.36
N TYR A 83 -1.89 1.86 -2.68
CA TYR A 83 -2.34 0.59 -3.23
C TYR A 83 -1.39 -0.56 -2.88
N CYS A 84 -0.08 -0.37 -3.05
CA CYS A 84 0.95 -1.34 -2.64
C CYS A 84 0.90 -1.63 -1.13
N ASP A 85 0.76 -0.59 -0.30
CA ASP A 85 0.57 -0.71 1.15
C ASP A 85 -0.60 -1.64 1.48
N GLN A 86 -1.74 -1.41 0.84
CA GLN A 86 -2.93 -2.23 1.06
C GLN A 86 -2.74 -3.68 0.59
N LEU A 87 -2.05 -3.89 -0.54
CA LEU A 87 -1.85 -5.21 -1.12
C LEU A 87 -0.88 -6.07 -0.28
N LEU A 88 0.16 -5.44 0.27
CA LEU A 88 1.10 -6.08 1.20
C LEU A 88 0.45 -6.50 2.51
N ILE A 89 -0.30 -5.58 3.13
CA ILE A 89 -1.01 -5.87 4.37
C ILE A 89 -2.01 -7.01 4.15
N LYS A 90 -2.78 -6.97 3.05
CA LYS A 90 -3.71 -8.06 2.67
C LYS A 90 -2.99 -9.39 2.45
N LYS A 91 -1.82 -9.41 1.80
CA LYS A 91 -1.03 -10.63 1.59
C LYS A 91 -0.54 -11.24 2.90
N ARG A 92 0.01 -10.45 3.83
CA ARG A 92 0.43 -10.93 5.15
C ARG A 92 -0.76 -11.43 5.96
N LEU A 93 -1.84 -10.66 5.99
CA LEU A 93 -3.07 -11.03 6.66
C LEU A 93 -3.66 -12.35 6.13
N ARG A 94 -3.59 -12.58 4.82
CA ARG A 94 -3.99 -13.85 4.20
C ARG A 94 -3.08 -15.01 4.62
N LYS A 95 -1.78 -14.78 4.77
CA LYS A 95 -0.82 -15.79 5.26
C LYS A 95 -1.14 -16.18 6.71
N VAL A 96 -1.34 -15.20 7.59
CA VAL A 96 -1.72 -15.43 9.00
C VAL A 96 -3.06 -16.15 9.10
N ALA A 97 -4.06 -15.73 8.33
CA ALA A 97 -5.37 -16.40 8.26
C ALA A 97 -5.26 -17.87 7.84
N ASN A 98 -4.38 -18.19 6.88
CA ASN A 98 -4.13 -19.57 6.48
C ASN A 98 -3.38 -20.37 7.54
N GLU A 99 -2.42 -19.78 8.26
CA GLU A 99 -1.74 -20.46 9.38
C GLU A 99 -2.72 -20.80 10.52
N ILE A 100 -3.68 -19.91 10.81
CA ILE A 100 -4.75 -20.16 11.79
C ILE A 100 -5.71 -21.26 11.30
N ARG A 101 -5.95 -21.37 9.99
CA ARG A 101 -6.83 -22.41 9.40
C ARG A 101 -6.25 -23.82 9.50
N TYR A 102 -4.94 -23.96 9.57
CA TYR A 102 -4.22 -25.25 9.62
C TYR A 102 -3.81 -25.67 11.03
N LYS A 103 -4.21 -24.90 12.05
CA LYS A 103 -3.99 -25.20 13.47
C LYS A 103 -5.30 -25.62 14.13
#